data_AF-A0A5S3WT62-F1
#
_entry.id   AF-A0A5S3WT62-F1
#
_cell.length_a   1.000
_cell.length_b   1.000
_cell.length_c   1.000
_cell.angle_alpha   90.00
_cell.angle_beta   90.00
_cell.angle_gamma   90.00
#
_symmetry.space_group_name_H-M   'P 1'
#
loop_
_entity.id
_entity.type
_entity.pdbx_description
1 polymer ?
#
loop_
_entity_poly.entity_id
_entity_poly.type
_entity_poly.pdbx_seq_one_letter_code
_entity_poly.pdbx_strand_id
1 'polypeptide(L)'
;MKRARLTTSQGTISYLESTGRGPTLIFLHGNSSQAAAFDAQMNYFGAHFHCLAVDFLGHGESSAAHQSDAYSFAGCVTQLRDFIGALQLDECVIIGHSLGGHVALDALPHLPQVKGVVLVGAPPFSADTAAQAFKEEPSQGRIFRSELSDEDVEQVCGLFVNKEQVSLAQWLKVSHSVELTQPGVREGILAGLQSGPLCDEMALLQQAQIPSLAITGAADPFIHCEYVTGLEQQIAQFQAHTFADCHHCPHVEDAQQFNRALSAFLERCLNDKVMRISRLNSEDQTLHQQVVARPVVAAGQVLVKVTGCGFSELDQRILAGEYPQLLSQSALVPLSQFIGEVVHVAESRSSLKIGDRVFGCLLAESQRLGALADFVLVSEQHVIKAPEKLDDKLLGNLIYPYSKAWLIRQKLKHVQQGRVLLVGRERLSTTLVADALLEAGYQVSLLVDNKQQKQTLIQSQVAEVESVSTAQLEEDALQGVFTTVIELEPVIDPQLLLPLCCHDGDFFTFHYHREFPTRALYGRGLSLHSLVPINLLMEQLPRCSVQELLADCRRDITRVAAILSNETACQVEPQRVGNGDRLSVASGQDFVLFQQVSAQPC
;
A
#
# COMPACT_ATOMS: atom_id res chain seq x y z
N MET A 1 16.40 3.53 -8.85
CA MET A 1 17.59 3.12 -8.06
C MET A 1 18.79 3.88 -8.59
N LYS A 2 19.76 4.22 -7.74
CA LYS A 2 21.02 4.84 -8.15
C LYS A 2 22.20 3.98 -7.70
N ARG A 3 23.29 4.02 -8.47
CA ARG A 3 24.59 3.46 -8.07
C ARG A 3 25.38 4.55 -7.34
N ALA A 4 25.96 4.21 -6.21
CA ALA A 4 26.84 5.08 -5.44
C ALA A 4 28.11 4.33 -5.04
N ARG A 5 29.14 5.09 -4.67
CA ARG A 5 30.43 4.55 -4.23
C ARG A 5 30.86 5.23 -2.94
N LEU A 6 31.50 4.46 -2.08
CA LEU A 6 32.02 4.89 -0.80
C LEU A 6 33.44 4.35 -0.64
N THR A 7 34.41 5.25 -0.42
CA THR A 7 35.78 4.85 -0.10
C THR A 7 35.90 4.55 1.39
N THR A 8 36.35 3.34 1.73
CA THR A 8 36.61 2.87 3.09
C THR A 8 38.12 2.70 3.33
N SER A 9 38.51 2.21 4.50
CA SER A 9 39.91 1.94 4.83
C SER A 9 40.53 0.85 3.95
N GLN A 10 39.72 -0.09 3.44
CA GLN A 10 40.18 -1.29 2.72
C GLN A 10 40.02 -1.21 1.20
N GLY A 11 39.25 -0.25 0.68
CA GLY A 11 39.01 -0.08 -0.76
C GLY A 11 37.81 0.81 -1.04
N THR A 12 37.31 0.81 -2.27
CA THR A 12 36.09 1.53 -2.64
C THR A 12 34.94 0.54 -2.83
N ILE A 13 33.91 0.69 -2.01
CA ILE A 13 32.67 -0.09 -2.03
C ILE A 13 31.66 0.57 -2.97
N SER A 14 31.10 -0.20 -3.89
CA SER A 14 29.96 0.18 -4.73
C SER A 14 28.66 -0.37 -4.14
N TYR A 15 27.56 0.37 -4.25
CA TYR A 15 26.27 -0.08 -3.73
C TYR A 15 25.07 0.52 -4.51
N LEU A 16 23.94 -0.20 -4.49
CA LEU A 16 22.67 0.27 -5.04
C LEU A 16 21.92 0.96 -3.91
N GLU A 17 21.36 2.13 -4.18
CA GLU A 17 20.51 2.85 -3.25
C GLU A 17 19.12 3.07 -3.88
N SER A 18 18.09 2.79 -3.10
CA SER A 18 16.71 3.08 -3.49
C SER A 18 16.33 4.56 -3.30
N THR A 19 15.14 4.93 -3.77
CA THR A 19 14.60 6.28 -3.60
C THR A 19 13.86 6.46 -2.29
N GLY A 20 13.42 5.36 -1.66
CA GLY A 20 12.74 5.33 -0.38
C GLY A 20 13.61 5.90 0.75
N ARG A 21 12.94 6.45 1.75
CA ARG A 21 13.56 7.15 2.89
C ARG A 21 13.04 6.65 4.25
N GLY A 22 12.29 5.55 4.24
CA GLY A 22 11.88 4.85 5.46
C GLY A 22 13.04 4.11 6.14
N PRO A 23 12.75 3.16 7.04
CA PRO A 23 13.76 2.35 7.72
C PRO A 23 14.78 1.73 6.75
N THR A 24 16.03 1.62 7.20
CA THR A 24 17.13 1.16 6.34
C THR A 24 17.18 -0.36 6.27
N LEU A 25 17.21 -0.90 5.04
CA LEU A 25 17.43 -2.31 4.74
C LEU A 25 18.78 -2.44 4.04
N ILE A 26 19.69 -3.22 4.60
CA ILE A 26 21.02 -3.48 4.01
C ILE A 26 21.03 -4.91 3.48
N PHE A 27 21.31 -5.07 2.19
CA PHE A 27 21.40 -6.36 1.51
C PHE A 27 22.87 -6.70 1.25
N LEU A 28 23.33 -7.84 1.76
CA LEU A 28 24.69 -8.35 1.65
C LEU A 28 24.70 -9.65 0.86
N HIS A 29 25.44 -9.69 -0.25
CA HIS A 29 25.48 -10.85 -1.14
C HIS A 29 26.43 -11.95 -0.66
N GLY A 30 26.33 -13.13 -1.28
CA GLY A 30 27.20 -14.29 -1.02
C GLY A 30 28.54 -14.22 -1.75
N ASN A 31 29.41 -15.22 -1.52
CA ASN A 31 30.62 -15.39 -2.33
C ASN A 31 30.25 -15.56 -3.82
N SER A 32 31.04 -14.99 -4.72
CA SER A 32 30.81 -15.09 -6.17
C SER A 32 29.47 -14.51 -6.63
N SER A 33 29.02 -13.45 -5.96
CA SER A 33 27.75 -12.77 -6.19
C SER A 33 27.95 -11.24 -6.24
N GLN A 34 26.86 -10.47 -6.32
CA GLN A 34 26.88 -9.02 -6.33
C GLN A 34 25.54 -8.46 -5.83
N ALA A 35 25.49 -7.15 -5.54
CA ALA A 35 24.32 -6.41 -5.08
C ALA A 35 23.06 -6.64 -5.96
N ALA A 36 23.25 -6.79 -7.28
CA ALA A 36 22.15 -7.00 -8.23
C ALA A 36 21.39 -8.33 -8.04
N ALA A 37 21.92 -9.26 -7.22
CA ALA A 37 21.19 -10.45 -6.78
C ALA A 37 19.90 -10.09 -6.02
N PHE A 38 19.86 -8.92 -5.37
CA PHE A 38 18.71 -8.41 -4.64
C PHE A 38 17.82 -7.43 -5.44
N ASP A 39 17.96 -7.34 -6.76
CA ASP A 39 17.17 -6.39 -7.58
C ASP A 39 15.66 -6.54 -7.36
N ALA A 40 15.17 -7.77 -7.18
CA ALA A 40 13.75 -8.02 -6.94
C ALA A 40 13.29 -7.42 -5.60
N GLN A 41 14.10 -7.55 -4.55
CA GLN A 41 13.84 -6.95 -3.24
C GLN A 41 13.98 -5.42 -3.30
N MET A 42 15.03 -4.90 -3.95
CA MET A 42 15.25 -3.47 -4.14
C MET A 42 14.08 -2.81 -4.88
N ASN A 43 13.52 -3.48 -5.89
CA ASN A 43 12.34 -3.00 -6.62
C ASN A 43 11.06 -3.05 -5.76
N TYR A 44 10.90 -4.10 -4.96
CA TYR A 44 9.70 -4.29 -4.14
C TYR A 44 9.64 -3.33 -2.94
N PHE A 45 10.76 -3.19 -2.21
CA PHE A 45 10.85 -2.39 -0.98
C PHE A 45 11.33 -0.96 -1.22
N GLY A 46 12.09 -0.72 -2.28
CA GLY A 46 12.86 0.51 -2.47
C GLY A 46 12.06 1.79 -2.71
N ALA A 47 10.74 1.70 -2.96
CA ALA A 47 9.87 2.87 -2.99
C ALA A 47 9.62 3.45 -1.59
N HIS A 48 9.63 2.60 -0.55
CA HIS A 48 9.21 2.94 0.80
C HIS A 48 10.34 2.85 1.83
N PHE A 49 11.19 1.84 1.71
CA PHE A 49 12.35 1.63 2.56
C PHE A 49 13.61 2.23 1.94
N HIS A 50 14.54 2.67 2.79
CA HIS A 50 15.89 3.04 2.37
C HIS A 50 16.70 1.76 2.16
N CYS A 51 16.70 1.24 0.94
CA CYS A 51 17.35 -0.03 0.61
C CYS A 51 18.75 0.22 0.08
N LEU A 52 19.73 -0.50 0.63
CA LEU A 52 21.14 -0.45 0.29
C LEU A 52 21.62 -1.86 -0.05
N ALA A 53 21.92 -2.16 -1.31
CA ALA A 53 22.53 -3.44 -1.70
C ALA A 53 24.02 -3.23 -1.97
N VAL A 54 24.88 -3.88 -1.20
CA VAL A 54 26.32 -3.60 -1.13
C VAL A 54 27.09 -4.63 -1.95
N ASP A 55 28.05 -4.18 -2.77
CA ASP A 55 29.07 -5.05 -3.36
C ASP A 55 30.27 -5.12 -2.40
N PHE A 56 30.62 -6.30 -1.90
CA PHE A 56 31.89 -6.48 -1.17
C PHE A 56 33.09 -6.20 -2.09
N LEU A 57 34.24 -5.82 -1.53
CA LEU A 57 35.46 -5.62 -2.31
C LEU A 57 35.77 -6.85 -3.17
N GLY A 58 36.20 -6.60 -4.42
CA GLY A 58 36.45 -7.64 -5.40
C GLY A 58 35.20 -8.25 -6.08
N HIS A 59 34.00 -7.78 -5.73
CA HIS A 59 32.74 -8.20 -6.36
C HIS A 59 32.03 -7.02 -7.05
N GLY A 60 31.16 -7.34 -8.01
CA GLY A 60 30.31 -6.36 -8.71
C GLY A 60 31.11 -5.16 -9.22
N GLU A 61 30.71 -3.96 -8.82
CA GLU A 61 31.41 -2.71 -9.18
C GLU A 61 32.34 -2.18 -8.07
N SER A 62 32.56 -2.93 -7.00
CA SER A 62 33.53 -2.55 -5.97
C SER A 62 34.96 -2.73 -6.48
N SER A 63 35.89 -1.92 -5.96
CA SER A 63 37.30 -2.05 -6.32
C SER A 63 37.89 -3.36 -5.78
N ALA A 64 39.08 -3.72 -6.28
CA ALA A 64 39.96 -4.61 -5.55
C ALA A 64 40.22 -4.07 -4.14
N ALA A 65 40.46 -4.96 -3.18
CA ALA A 65 40.93 -4.55 -1.87
C ALA A 65 42.39 -4.07 -1.93
N HIS A 66 42.74 -3.15 -1.03
CA HIS A 66 44.12 -2.68 -0.86
C HIS A 66 45.06 -3.78 -0.36
N GLN A 67 44.54 -4.74 0.40
CA GLN A 67 45.26 -5.87 1.01
C GLN A 67 44.37 -7.12 0.92
N SER A 68 44.99 -8.30 0.79
CA SER A 68 44.26 -9.56 0.57
C SER A 68 43.49 -10.06 1.79
N ASP A 69 43.89 -9.67 3.00
CA ASP A 69 43.18 -10.00 4.25
C ASP A 69 41.78 -9.38 4.32
N ALA A 70 41.52 -8.30 3.56
CA ALA A 70 40.21 -7.69 3.44
C ALA A 70 39.16 -8.61 2.80
N TYR A 71 39.57 -9.68 2.10
CA TYR A 71 38.67 -10.69 1.54
C TYR A 71 38.27 -11.79 2.55
N SER A 72 38.88 -11.82 3.74
CA SER A 72 38.45 -12.72 4.82
C SER A 72 37.11 -12.27 5.44
N PHE A 73 36.48 -13.14 6.25
CA PHE A 73 35.27 -12.79 7.00
C PHE A 73 35.47 -11.54 7.88
N ALA A 74 36.56 -11.49 8.64
CA ALA A 74 36.92 -10.31 9.45
C ALA A 74 37.15 -9.05 8.60
N GLY A 75 37.69 -9.23 7.39
CA GLY A 75 37.80 -8.19 6.38
C GLY A 75 36.42 -7.67 5.96
N CYS A 76 35.51 -8.54 5.55
CA CYS A 76 34.14 -8.19 5.19
C CYS A 76 33.35 -7.54 6.34
N VAL A 77 33.56 -7.98 7.59
CA VAL A 77 33.00 -7.32 8.79
C VAL A 77 33.50 -5.88 8.93
N THR A 78 34.80 -5.67 8.67
CA THR A 78 35.40 -4.32 8.66
C THR A 78 34.78 -3.46 7.55
N GLN A 79 34.59 -4.01 6.34
CA GLN A 79 33.92 -3.33 5.24
C GLN A 79 32.49 -2.89 5.63
N LEU A 80 31.70 -3.78 6.22
CA LEU A 80 30.33 -3.49 6.66
C LEU A 80 30.28 -2.40 7.74
N ARG A 81 31.17 -2.48 8.74
CA ARG A 81 31.26 -1.48 9.81
C ARG A 81 31.64 -0.11 9.25
N ASP A 82 32.66 -0.05 8.40
CA ASP A 82 33.10 1.20 7.77
C ASP A 82 31.99 1.77 6.86
N PHE A 83 31.26 0.91 6.14
CA PHE A 83 30.13 1.30 5.30
C PHE A 83 28.99 1.94 6.11
N ILE A 84 28.54 1.26 7.18
CA ILE A 84 27.48 1.76 8.06
C ILE A 84 27.92 3.05 8.76
N GLY A 85 29.15 3.10 9.26
CA GLY A 85 29.69 4.26 9.97
C GLY A 85 29.82 5.50 9.06
N ALA A 86 30.28 5.32 7.83
CA ALA A 86 30.47 6.44 6.91
C ALA A 86 29.14 7.02 6.40
N LEU A 87 28.10 6.18 6.25
CA LEU A 87 26.75 6.62 5.92
C LEU A 87 25.95 7.12 7.13
N GLN A 88 26.50 7.02 8.34
CA GLN A 88 25.87 7.46 9.60
C GLN A 88 24.47 6.86 9.78
N LEU A 89 24.32 5.55 9.53
CA LEU A 89 23.02 4.90 9.64
C LEU A 89 22.67 4.67 11.12
N ASP A 90 21.55 5.26 11.55
CA ASP A 90 21.09 5.19 12.95
C ASP A 90 20.51 3.83 13.32
N GLU A 91 19.71 3.24 12.43
CA GLU A 91 19.08 1.93 12.61
C GLU A 91 18.92 1.21 11.27
N CYS A 92 19.15 -0.11 11.27
CA CYS A 92 19.00 -0.92 10.07
C CYS A 92 18.56 -2.36 10.37
N VAL A 93 17.99 -2.99 9.34
CA VAL A 93 17.83 -4.44 9.25
C VAL A 93 18.81 -4.96 8.21
N ILE A 94 19.54 -6.01 8.54
CA ILE A 94 20.51 -6.61 7.62
C ILE A 94 19.94 -7.91 7.04
N ILE A 95 19.97 -8.03 5.73
CA ILE A 95 19.58 -9.20 4.97
C ILE A 95 20.85 -9.74 4.30
N GLY A 96 21.39 -10.83 4.83
CA GLY A 96 22.64 -11.42 4.36
C GLY A 96 22.42 -12.78 3.71
N HIS A 97 22.98 -12.96 2.51
CA HIS A 97 23.00 -14.23 1.79
C HIS A 97 24.37 -14.91 1.92
N SER A 98 24.38 -16.16 2.37
CA SER A 98 25.59 -17.00 2.47
C SER A 98 26.70 -16.27 3.22
N LEU A 99 27.84 -15.98 2.58
CA LEU A 99 28.91 -15.10 3.10
C LEU A 99 28.37 -13.83 3.80
N GLY A 100 27.45 -13.11 3.16
CA GLY A 100 26.87 -11.89 3.72
C GLY A 100 26.05 -12.10 5.00
N GLY A 101 25.48 -13.30 5.19
CA GLY A 101 24.75 -13.67 6.41
C GLY A 101 25.70 -13.87 7.60
N HIS A 102 26.77 -14.64 7.39
CA HIS A 102 27.83 -14.83 8.39
C HIS A 102 28.54 -13.53 8.75
N VAL A 103 28.84 -12.69 7.74
CA VAL A 103 29.38 -11.34 7.97
C VAL A 103 28.42 -10.48 8.81
N ALA A 104 27.10 -10.59 8.60
CA ALA A 104 26.14 -9.87 9.42
C ALA A 104 26.15 -10.35 10.88
N LEU A 105 26.23 -11.65 11.12
CA LEU A 105 26.30 -12.26 12.45
C LEU A 105 27.58 -11.86 13.20
N ASP A 106 28.74 -12.02 12.57
CA ASP A 106 30.04 -11.66 13.13
C ASP A 106 30.16 -10.15 13.44
N ALA A 107 29.43 -9.31 12.70
CA ALA A 107 29.43 -7.87 12.91
C ALA A 107 28.48 -7.41 14.05
N LEU A 108 27.54 -8.25 14.51
CA LEU A 108 26.54 -7.86 15.52
C LEU A 108 27.15 -7.23 16.79
N PRO A 109 28.24 -7.75 17.38
CA PRO A 109 28.87 -7.14 18.56
C PRO A 109 29.34 -5.70 18.37
N HIS A 110 29.50 -5.27 17.12
CA HIS A 110 30.02 -3.96 16.74
C HIS A 110 28.93 -3.03 16.17
N LEU A 111 27.69 -3.52 16.01
CA LEU A 111 26.62 -2.81 15.32
C LEU A 111 25.33 -2.75 16.16
N PRO A 112 25.31 -2.01 17.29
CA PRO A 112 24.12 -1.88 18.14
C PRO A 112 22.90 -1.25 17.44
N GLN A 113 23.09 -0.61 16.29
CA GLN A 113 22.04 -0.07 15.43
C GLN A 113 21.22 -1.15 14.68
N VAL A 114 21.69 -2.39 14.63
CA VAL A 114 20.98 -3.49 13.93
C VAL A 114 19.76 -3.90 14.74
N LYS A 115 18.57 -3.79 14.14
CA LYS A 115 17.28 -4.14 14.78
C LYS A 115 16.79 -5.54 14.46
N GLY A 116 17.37 -6.16 13.43
CA GLY A 116 17.05 -7.52 13.05
C GLY A 116 17.97 -8.01 11.94
N VAL A 117 18.09 -9.33 11.83
CA VAL A 117 18.90 -9.99 10.81
C VAL A 117 18.11 -11.06 10.08
N VAL A 118 18.24 -11.09 8.76
CA VAL A 118 17.71 -12.13 7.89
C VAL A 118 18.86 -12.89 7.25
N LEU A 119 18.91 -14.19 7.47
CA LEU A 119 19.97 -15.09 7.05
C LEU A 119 19.47 -15.98 5.91
N VAL A 120 20.02 -15.82 4.72
CA VAL A 120 19.59 -16.58 3.53
C VAL A 120 20.69 -17.58 3.19
N GLY A 121 20.41 -18.89 3.33
CA GLY A 121 21.43 -19.94 3.10
C GLY A 121 22.67 -19.80 3.99
N ALA A 122 22.54 -19.18 5.17
CA ALA A 122 23.63 -18.88 6.10
C ALA A 122 23.23 -19.33 7.52
N PRO A 123 23.26 -20.63 7.83
CA PRO A 123 22.84 -21.12 9.13
C PRO A 123 23.78 -20.61 10.22
N PRO A 124 23.30 -19.99 11.31
CA PRO A 124 24.20 -19.62 12.41
C PRO A 124 24.70 -20.91 13.07
N PHE A 125 25.99 -20.96 13.38
CA PHE A 125 26.61 -22.17 13.93
C PHE A 125 27.72 -21.88 14.95
N SER A 126 28.17 -22.93 15.62
CA SER A 126 29.34 -22.95 16.48
C SER A 126 30.31 -24.02 15.97
N ALA A 127 31.53 -24.05 16.49
CA ALA A 127 32.50 -25.10 16.16
C ALA A 127 31.93 -26.53 16.36
N ASP A 128 31.07 -26.72 17.37
CA ASP A 128 30.47 -28.01 17.70
C ASP A 128 29.28 -28.38 16.80
N THR A 129 28.61 -27.40 16.19
CA THR A 129 27.42 -27.63 15.36
C THR A 129 27.67 -27.49 13.86
N ALA A 130 28.88 -27.08 13.44
CA ALA A 130 29.22 -26.87 12.02
C ALA A 130 28.87 -28.08 11.12
N ALA A 131 29.23 -29.28 11.54
CA ALA A 131 28.96 -30.52 10.79
C ALA A 131 27.48 -30.89 10.72
N GLN A 132 26.64 -30.32 11.58
CA GLN A 132 25.18 -30.47 11.54
C GLN A 132 24.54 -29.41 10.63
N ALA A 133 25.16 -28.23 10.55
CA ALA A 133 24.68 -27.10 9.76
C ALA A 133 24.98 -27.25 8.25
N PHE A 134 26.18 -27.73 7.92
CA PHE A 134 26.67 -27.79 6.54
C PHE A 134 26.80 -29.23 6.03
N LYS A 135 26.46 -29.42 4.75
CA LYS A 135 26.74 -30.63 3.97
C LYS A 135 28.20 -30.64 3.53
N GLU A 136 28.66 -31.78 3.03
CA GLU A 136 29.93 -31.85 2.30
C GLU A 136 29.88 -30.89 1.10
N GLU A 137 30.96 -30.11 0.90
CA GLU A 137 31.00 -29.04 -0.09
C GLU A 137 30.83 -29.63 -1.52
N PRO A 138 29.69 -29.38 -2.19
CA PRO A 138 29.28 -30.13 -3.37
C PRO A 138 30.04 -29.73 -4.65
N SER A 139 30.73 -28.58 -4.65
CA SER A 139 31.44 -28.08 -5.83
C SER A 139 32.85 -28.64 -6.00
N GLN A 140 33.34 -29.48 -5.09
CA GLN A 140 34.71 -30.03 -5.10
C GLN A 140 35.77 -28.91 -5.09
N GLY A 141 35.53 -27.90 -4.26
CA GLY A 141 36.36 -26.72 -4.04
C GLY A 141 36.26 -25.66 -5.13
N ARG A 142 35.43 -25.82 -6.17
CA ARG A 142 35.32 -24.84 -7.28
C ARG A 142 34.92 -23.47 -6.79
N ILE A 143 34.01 -23.35 -5.83
CA ILE A 143 33.60 -22.07 -5.25
C ILE A 143 34.75 -21.26 -4.60
N PHE A 144 35.92 -21.88 -4.40
CA PHE A 144 37.11 -21.27 -3.81
C PHE A 144 38.31 -21.13 -4.77
N ARG A 145 38.22 -21.60 -6.02
CA ARG A 145 39.34 -21.51 -6.99
C ARG A 145 39.49 -20.09 -7.54
N SER A 146 40.73 -19.65 -7.74
CA SER A 146 41.00 -18.33 -8.36
C SER A 146 40.43 -18.21 -9.77
N GLU A 147 40.63 -19.25 -10.60
CA GLU A 147 40.18 -19.30 -11.98
C GLU A 147 39.15 -20.42 -12.16
N LEU A 148 38.13 -20.15 -12.98
CA LEU A 148 37.05 -21.08 -13.30
C LEU A 148 36.96 -21.20 -14.82
N SER A 149 36.83 -22.42 -15.32
CA SER A 149 36.40 -22.65 -16.70
C SER A 149 34.90 -22.37 -16.86
N ASP A 150 34.42 -22.23 -18.10
CA ASP A 150 32.98 -22.08 -18.38
C ASP A 150 32.15 -23.23 -17.77
N GLU A 151 32.70 -24.45 -17.78
CA GLU A 151 32.09 -25.62 -17.15
C GLU A 151 32.03 -25.48 -15.62
N ASP A 152 33.12 -25.00 -14.99
CA ASP A 152 33.13 -24.76 -13.55
C ASP A 152 32.13 -23.67 -13.15
N VAL A 153 32.00 -22.61 -13.96
CA VAL A 153 31.00 -21.55 -13.75
C VAL A 153 29.58 -22.13 -13.83
N GLU A 154 29.27 -22.91 -14.85
CA GLU A 154 27.95 -23.54 -14.99
C GLU A 154 27.62 -24.45 -13.81
N GLN A 155 28.59 -25.26 -13.36
CA GLN A 155 28.42 -26.16 -12.21
C GLN A 155 28.20 -25.38 -10.91
N VAL A 156 28.99 -24.33 -10.66
CA VAL A 156 28.81 -23.47 -9.47
C VAL A 156 27.45 -22.78 -9.49
N CYS A 157 27.03 -22.25 -10.64
CA CYS A 157 25.72 -21.60 -10.76
C CYS A 157 24.56 -22.56 -10.51
N GLY A 158 24.67 -23.80 -11.01
CA GLY A 158 23.66 -24.85 -10.78
C GLY A 158 23.53 -25.28 -9.32
N LEU A 159 24.54 -25.01 -8.48
CA LEU A 159 24.47 -25.22 -7.03
C LEU A 159 23.82 -24.02 -6.31
N PHE A 160 23.95 -22.81 -6.88
CA PHE A 160 23.36 -21.61 -6.30
C PHE A 160 21.86 -21.50 -6.57
N VAL A 161 21.44 -21.79 -7.80
CA VAL A 161 20.05 -21.66 -8.26
C VAL A 161 19.58 -22.87 -9.05
N ASN A 162 18.30 -23.17 -8.98
CA ASN A 162 17.65 -24.12 -9.87
C ASN A 162 17.58 -23.56 -11.30
N LYS A 163 18.46 -24.06 -12.18
CA LYS A 163 18.49 -23.65 -13.60
C LYS A 163 17.16 -23.83 -14.32
N GLU A 164 16.34 -24.80 -13.91
CA GLU A 164 15.05 -25.09 -14.55
C GLU A 164 13.93 -24.13 -14.11
N GLN A 165 14.08 -23.47 -12.96
CA GLN A 165 13.05 -22.58 -12.41
C GLN A 165 13.38 -21.10 -12.60
N VAL A 166 14.66 -20.74 -12.68
CA VAL A 166 15.06 -19.35 -12.93
C VAL A 166 14.95 -19.01 -14.42
N SER A 167 14.58 -17.76 -14.71
CA SER A 167 14.61 -17.22 -16.07
C SER A 167 16.05 -17.13 -16.61
N LEU A 168 16.18 -17.07 -17.94
CA LEU A 168 17.48 -16.84 -18.59
C LEU A 168 18.17 -15.56 -18.07
N ALA A 169 17.41 -14.50 -17.80
CA ALA A 169 17.96 -13.25 -17.25
C ALA A 169 18.52 -13.43 -15.84
N GLN A 170 17.85 -14.20 -14.98
CA GLN A 170 18.35 -14.54 -13.64
C GLN A 170 19.59 -15.43 -13.75
N TRP A 171 19.57 -16.45 -14.60
CA TRP A 171 20.72 -17.34 -14.83
C TRP A 171 21.96 -16.55 -15.27
N LEU A 172 21.82 -15.72 -16.32
CA LEU A 172 22.92 -14.89 -16.83
C LEU A 172 23.45 -13.92 -15.77
N LYS A 173 22.58 -13.38 -14.91
CA LYS A 173 23.02 -12.52 -13.82
C LYS A 173 23.84 -13.29 -12.79
N VAL A 174 23.42 -14.48 -12.41
CA VAL A 174 24.17 -15.33 -11.46
C VAL A 174 25.52 -15.72 -12.07
N SER A 175 25.54 -16.24 -13.30
CA SER A 175 26.79 -16.65 -13.97
C SER A 175 27.76 -15.50 -14.15
N HIS A 176 27.26 -14.33 -14.57
CA HIS A 176 28.09 -13.15 -14.73
C HIS A 176 28.70 -12.68 -13.41
N SER A 177 27.97 -12.81 -12.30
CA SER A 177 28.49 -12.45 -10.97
C SER A 177 29.63 -13.38 -10.55
N VAL A 178 29.52 -14.68 -10.88
CA VAL A 178 30.58 -15.65 -10.68
C VAL A 178 31.79 -15.29 -11.55
N GLU A 179 31.61 -15.06 -12.84
CA GLU A 179 32.70 -14.72 -13.76
C GLU A 179 33.47 -13.45 -13.36
N LEU A 180 32.76 -12.41 -12.91
CA LEU A 180 33.36 -11.10 -12.60
C LEU A 180 34.03 -11.02 -11.23
N THR A 181 33.91 -12.04 -10.39
CA THR A 181 34.56 -12.05 -9.07
C THR A 181 36.07 -12.01 -9.25
N GLN A 182 36.71 -11.02 -8.64
CA GLN A 182 38.14 -10.75 -8.87
C GLN A 182 39.03 -11.87 -8.33
N PRO A 183 40.20 -12.09 -8.97
CA PRO A 183 41.21 -13.02 -8.46
C PRO A 183 41.60 -12.73 -7.00
N GLY A 184 41.89 -13.78 -6.23
CA GLY A 184 42.24 -13.67 -4.81
C GLY A 184 41.07 -13.56 -3.83
N VAL A 185 39.87 -13.20 -4.28
CA VAL A 185 38.67 -13.08 -3.41
C VAL A 185 38.28 -14.44 -2.83
N ARG A 186 38.06 -15.42 -3.72
CA ARG A 186 37.64 -16.78 -3.37
C ARG A 186 38.66 -17.49 -2.47
N GLU A 187 39.93 -17.32 -2.78
CA GLU A 187 41.04 -17.88 -1.99
C GLU A 187 41.15 -17.19 -0.63
N GLY A 188 40.93 -15.86 -0.57
CA GLY A 188 40.91 -15.10 0.67
C GLY A 188 39.79 -15.52 1.61
N ILE A 189 38.60 -15.81 1.07
CA ILE A 189 37.48 -16.37 1.83
C ILE A 189 37.84 -17.75 2.39
N LEU A 190 38.40 -18.64 1.55
CA LEU A 190 38.84 -19.97 1.99
C LEU A 190 39.94 -19.90 3.08
N ALA A 191 40.94 -19.03 2.89
CA ALA A 191 41.99 -18.81 3.88
C ALA A 191 41.41 -18.27 5.20
N GLY A 192 40.40 -17.40 5.13
CA GLY A 192 39.62 -16.94 6.28
C GLY A 192 39.00 -18.09 7.06
N LEU A 193 38.28 -18.99 6.38
CA LEU A 193 37.68 -20.20 7.00
C LEU A 193 38.71 -21.11 7.66
N GLN A 194 39.95 -21.14 7.16
CA GLN A 194 41.02 -22.00 7.66
C GLN A 194 41.87 -21.38 8.78
N SER A 195 41.82 -20.06 8.97
CA SER A 195 42.82 -19.31 9.76
C SER A 195 42.44 -19.06 11.23
N GLY A 196 41.24 -19.42 11.68
CA GLY A 196 40.87 -19.32 13.10
C GLY A 196 39.50 -19.94 13.39
N PRO A 197 39.15 -20.14 14.67
CA PRO A 197 37.79 -20.53 15.02
C PRO A 197 36.85 -19.41 14.57
N LEU A 198 35.88 -19.76 13.75
CA LEU A 198 34.76 -18.87 13.46
C LEU A 198 34.09 -18.49 14.79
N CYS A 199 33.56 -17.28 14.87
CA CYS A 199 32.83 -16.87 16.06
C CYS A 199 31.72 -17.87 16.36
N ASP A 200 31.37 -18.02 17.64
CA ASP A 200 30.16 -18.76 18.01
C ASP A 200 28.94 -17.91 17.65
N GLU A 201 28.50 -18.00 16.40
CA GLU A 201 27.39 -17.20 15.86
C GLU A 201 26.08 -17.50 16.59
N MET A 202 25.92 -18.72 17.13
CA MET A 202 24.79 -19.07 17.99
C MET A 202 24.80 -18.23 19.26
N ALA A 203 25.95 -18.15 19.94
CA ALA A 203 26.11 -17.32 21.13
C ALA A 203 25.96 -15.82 20.82
N LEU A 204 26.49 -15.35 19.68
CA LEU A 204 26.34 -13.96 19.25
C LEU A 204 24.87 -13.59 19.07
N LEU A 205 24.09 -14.45 18.40
CA LEU A 205 22.66 -14.20 18.15
C LEU A 205 21.84 -14.24 19.45
N GLN A 206 22.14 -15.19 20.34
CA GLN A 206 21.52 -15.28 21.67
C GLN A 206 21.85 -14.05 22.53
N GLN A 207 23.07 -13.52 22.44
CA GLN A 207 23.49 -12.33 23.17
C GLN A 207 22.86 -11.05 22.61
N ALA A 208 22.71 -10.94 21.29
CA ALA A 208 22.12 -9.78 20.64
C ALA A 208 20.63 -9.61 20.98
N GLN A 209 19.90 -10.71 21.19
CA GLN A 209 18.47 -10.72 21.53
C GLN A 209 17.59 -9.91 20.54
N ILE A 210 18.00 -9.88 19.27
CA ILE A 210 17.26 -9.22 18.19
C ILE A 210 16.39 -10.23 17.43
N PRO A 211 15.25 -9.79 16.87
CA PRO A 211 14.50 -10.57 15.89
C PRO A 211 15.40 -11.11 14.79
N SER A 212 15.29 -12.41 14.53
CA SER A 212 16.09 -13.09 13.53
C SER A 212 15.22 -14.00 12.65
N LEU A 213 15.54 -14.10 11.36
CA LEU A 213 14.86 -14.99 10.43
C LEU A 213 15.89 -15.69 9.55
N ALA A 214 15.90 -17.03 9.53
CA ALA A 214 16.63 -17.80 8.55
C ALA A 214 15.69 -18.28 7.43
N ILE A 215 16.17 -18.20 6.18
CA ILE A 215 15.49 -18.70 5.00
C ILE A 215 16.43 -19.64 4.25
N THR A 216 16.01 -20.88 4.06
CA THR A 216 16.76 -21.91 3.32
C THR A 216 15.90 -22.52 2.22
N GLY A 217 16.52 -22.96 1.13
CA GLY A 217 15.85 -23.84 0.17
C GLY A 217 15.82 -25.29 0.68
N ALA A 218 14.75 -26.02 0.40
CA ALA A 218 14.67 -27.44 0.73
C ALA A 218 15.69 -28.27 -0.05
N ALA A 219 16.04 -27.82 -1.27
CA ALA A 219 17.04 -28.44 -2.13
C ALA A 219 18.42 -27.76 -2.01
N ASP A 220 18.66 -26.92 -0.98
CA ASP A 220 19.95 -26.26 -0.78
C ASP A 220 21.09 -27.29 -0.72
N PRO A 221 22.07 -27.26 -1.64
CA PRO A 221 23.09 -28.29 -1.70
C PRO A 221 24.20 -28.10 -0.65
N PHE A 222 24.26 -26.95 0.02
CA PHE A 222 25.26 -26.62 1.04
C PHE A 222 24.74 -26.80 2.46
N ILE A 223 23.46 -26.55 2.70
CA ILE A 223 22.89 -26.44 4.04
C ILE A 223 21.98 -27.62 4.40
N HIS A 224 22.07 -28.09 5.64
CA HIS A 224 21.06 -28.97 6.23
C HIS A 224 19.89 -28.11 6.77
N CYS A 225 18.82 -27.94 5.99
CA CYS A 225 17.67 -27.11 6.36
C CYS A 225 16.97 -27.58 7.67
N GLU A 226 17.04 -28.88 7.98
CA GLU A 226 16.53 -29.45 9.24
C GLU A 226 17.27 -28.88 10.47
N TYR A 227 18.58 -28.66 10.36
CA TYR A 227 19.37 -28.02 11.42
C TYR A 227 18.84 -26.60 11.69
N VAL A 228 18.64 -25.81 10.63
CA VAL A 228 18.14 -24.43 10.73
C VAL A 228 16.76 -24.37 11.37
N THR A 229 15.88 -25.30 10.98
CA THR A 229 14.52 -25.39 11.54
C THR A 229 14.58 -25.76 13.04
N GLY A 230 15.52 -26.63 13.43
CA GLY A 230 15.75 -27.01 14.82
C GLY A 230 16.20 -25.86 15.74
N LEU A 231 16.71 -24.76 15.19
CA LEU A 231 17.18 -23.61 15.96
C LEU A 231 16.05 -22.76 16.57
N GLU A 232 14.82 -22.82 16.02
CA GLU A 232 13.67 -22.09 16.58
C GLU A 232 13.39 -22.44 18.05
N GLN A 233 13.74 -23.65 18.47
CA GLN A 233 13.59 -24.12 19.85
C GLN A 233 14.76 -23.70 20.76
N GLN A 234 15.85 -23.20 20.19
CA GLN A 234 17.12 -22.95 20.89
C GLN A 234 17.45 -21.46 21.01
N ILE A 235 16.99 -20.65 20.07
CA ILE A 235 17.30 -19.22 19.98
C ILE A 235 16.00 -18.42 20.11
N ALA A 236 15.93 -17.56 21.13
CA ALA A 236 14.79 -16.68 21.31
C ALA A 236 14.65 -15.68 20.14
N GLN A 237 13.41 -15.40 19.74
CA GLN A 237 13.09 -14.49 18.63
C GLN A 237 13.66 -14.90 17.25
N PHE A 238 14.03 -16.17 17.10
CA PHE A 238 14.47 -16.78 15.85
C PHE A 238 13.30 -17.47 15.14
N GLN A 239 13.21 -17.28 13.83
CA GLN A 239 12.32 -18.02 12.95
C GLN A 239 13.11 -18.66 11.82
N ALA A 240 12.64 -19.80 11.34
CA ALA A 240 13.21 -20.52 10.22
C ALA A 240 12.14 -20.84 9.19
N HIS A 241 12.35 -20.46 7.94
CA HIS A 241 11.49 -20.82 6.83
C HIS A 241 12.27 -21.63 5.79
N THR A 242 11.72 -22.79 5.42
CA THR A 242 12.25 -23.61 4.33
C THR A 242 11.35 -23.48 3.10
N PHE A 243 11.91 -23.08 1.96
CA PHE A 243 11.18 -22.95 0.69
C PHE A 243 11.33 -24.23 -0.11
N ALA A 244 10.19 -24.87 -0.44
CA ALA A 244 10.17 -26.23 -0.99
C ALA A 244 10.90 -26.34 -2.34
N ASP A 245 10.76 -25.34 -3.20
CA ASP A 245 11.23 -25.35 -4.58
C ASP A 245 12.40 -24.37 -4.77
N CYS A 246 13.34 -24.31 -3.82
CA CYS A 246 14.53 -23.46 -3.94
C CYS A 246 15.81 -24.21 -3.55
N HIS A 247 16.94 -23.79 -4.12
CA HIS A 247 18.30 -24.15 -3.71
C HIS A 247 18.86 -23.07 -2.76
N HIS A 248 20.09 -22.63 -3.00
CA HIS A 248 20.85 -21.77 -2.10
C HIS A 248 20.45 -20.29 -2.18
N CYS A 249 19.80 -19.87 -3.28
CA CYS A 249 19.38 -18.49 -3.50
C CYS A 249 17.85 -18.29 -3.57
N PRO A 250 17.06 -18.60 -2.52
CA PRO A 250 15.61 -18.40 -2.51
C PRO A 250 15.15 -16.97 -2.86
N HIS A 251 15.96 -15.96 -2.53
CA HIS A 251 15.70 -14.55 -2.86
C HIS A 251 15.73 -14.25 -4.38
N VAL A 252 16.45 -15.07 -5.15
CA VAL A 252 16.50 -15.04 -6.62
C VAL A 252 15.47 -15.99 -7.21
N GLU A 253 15.37 -17.21 -6.69
CA GLU A 253 14.54 -18.30 -7.24
C GLU A 253 13.04 -18.04 -7.04
N ASP A 254 12.61 -17.66 -5.83
CA ASP A 254 11.24 -17.25 -5.52
C ASP A 254 11.22 -15.92 -4.76
N ALA A 255 11.52 -14.85 -5.49
CA ALA A 255 11.50 -13.50 -4.96
C ALA A 255 10.14 -13.10 -4.35
N GLN A 256 9.03 -13.66 -4.83
CA GLN A 256 7.70 -13.32 -4.32
C GLN A 256 7.50 -13.91 -2.92
N GLN A 257 7.79 -15.20 -2.72
CA GLN A 257 7.73 -15.83 -1.41
C GLN A 257 8.74 -15.20 -0.44
N PHE A 258 9.95 -14.89 -0.94
CA PHE A 258 10.97 -14.20 -0.15
C PHE A 258 10.48 -12.82 0.34
N ASN A 259 9.92 -12.00 -0.55
CA ASN A 259 9.43 -10.67 -0.20
C ASN A 259 8.27 -10.73 0.81
N ARG A 260 7.41 -11.76 0.74
CA ARG A 260 6.36 -11.99 1.76
C ARG A 260 6.96 -12.33 3.12
N ALA A 261 7.93 -13.25 3.17
CA ALA A 261 8.60 -13.62 4.41
C ALA A 261 9.36 -12.43 5.03
N LEU A 262 10.08 -11.66 4.21
CA LEU A 262 10.76 -10.45 4.64
C LEU A 262 9.77 -9.38 5.12
N SER A 263 8.64 -9.18 4.44
CA SER A 263 7.61 -8.24 4.89
C SER A 263 7.08 -8.59 6.29
N ALA A 264 6.73 -9.86 6.52
CA ALA A 264 6.28 -10.33 7.83
C ALA A 264 7.35 -10.17 8.93
N PHE A 265 8.62 -10.38 8.57
CA PHE A 265 9.74 -10.12 9.47
C PHE A 265 9.88 -8.64 9.83
N LEU A 266 9.77 -7.74 8.84
CA LEU A 266 9.86 -6.30 9.05
C LEU A 266 8.73 -5.77 9.94
N GLU A 267 7.52 -6.32 9.87
CA GLU A 267 6.44 -6.00 10.81
C GLU A 267 6.81 -6.31 12.26
N ARG A 268 7.43 -7.46 12.50
CA ARG A 268 7.88 -7.82 13.85
C ARG A 268 9.03 -6.93 14.32
N CYS A 269 9.99 -6.68 13.44
CA CYS A 269 11.23 -5.99 13.76
C CYS A 269 11.07 -4.46 13.89
N LEU A 270 10.18 -3.87 13.09
CA LEU A 270 10.04 -2.41 12.92
C LEU A 270 8.60 -1.94 13.18
N ASN A 271 7.84 -2.65 14.02
CA ASN A 271 6.38 -2.51 14.21
C ASN A 271 5.87 -1.05 14.26
N ASP A 272 6.56 -0.14 14.94
CA ASP A 272 6.18 1.27 15.08
C ASP A 272 6.49 2.14 13.84
N LYS A 273 7.35 1.65 12.96
CA LYS A 273 7.92 2.32 11.78
C LYS A 273 7.42 1.77 10.44
N VAL A 274 6.57 0.75 10.46
CA VAL A 274 5.96 0.19 9.25
C VAL A 274 4.45 0.20 9.33
N MET A 275 3.80 0.03 8.19
CA MET A 275 2.35 -0.09 8.06
C MET A 275 2.01 -1.07 6.95
N ARG A 276 0.82 -1.69 7.04
CA ARG A 276 0.27 -2.47 5.94
C ARG A 276 -0.55 -1.59 5.02
N ILE A 277 -0.44 -1.88 3.73
CA ILE A 277 -1.30 -1.36 2.68
C ILE A 277 -1.84 -2.53 1.87
N SER A 278 -3.07 -2.39 1.38
CA SER A 278 -3.64 -3.32 0.42
C SER A 278 -3.55 -2.70 -0.97
N ARG A 279 -2.77 -3.31 -1.85
CA ARG A 279 -2.62 -2.88 -3.24
C ARG A 279 -3.58 -3.63 -4.13
N LEU A 280 -4.23 -2.93 -5.05
CA LEU A 280 -5.06 -3.54 -6.07
C LEU A 280 -4.22 -3.93 -7.27
N ASN A 281 -4.30 -5.19 -7.67
CA ASN A 281 -3.85 -5.63 -8.97
C ASN A 281 -4.90 -5.21 -10.01
N SER A 282 -4.53 -4.30 -10.91
CA SER A 282 -5.45 -3.77 -11.91
C SER A 282 -5.92 -4.81 -12.93
N GLU A 283 -5.14 -5.88 -13.17
CA GLU A 283 -5.47 -6.89 -14.18
C GLU A 283 -6.56 -7.86 -13.74
N ASP A 284 -6.50 -8.33 -12.49
CA ASP A 284 -7.41 -9.34 -11.95
C ASP A 284 -8.28 -8.86 -10.77
N GLN A 285 -8.12 -7.59 -10.37
CA GLN A 285 -8.84 -6.92 -9.29
C GLN A 285 -8.65 -7.59 -7.92
N THR A 286 -7.57 -8.35 -7.74
CA THR A 286 -7.21 -8.94 -6.45
C THR A 286 -6.41 -7.98 -5.59
N LEU A 287 -6.54 -8.11 -4.28
CA LEU A 287 -5.76 -7.35 -3.33
C LEU A 287 -4.52 -8.10 -2.87
N HIS A 288 -3.41 -7.38 -2.85
CA HIS A 288 -2.15 -7.83 -2.30
C HIS A 288 -1.74 -6.98 -1.13
N GLN A 289 -1.59 -7.59 0.04
CA GLN A 289 -1.07 -6.90 1.20
C GLN A 289 0.44 -6.72 1.06
N GLN A 290 0.91 -5.52 1.40
CA GLN A 290 2.31 -5.17 1.41
C GLN A 290 2.63 -4.36 2.66
N VAL A 291 3.82 -4.61 3.20
CA VAL A 291 4.40 -3.81 4.28
C VAL A 291 5.23 -2.70 3.67
N VAL A 292 5.00 -1.49 4.16
CA VAL A 292 5.69 -0.28 3.73
C VAL A 292 6.15 0.52 4.94
N ALA A 293 7.09 1.42 4.75
CA ALA A 293 7.48 2.36 5.78
C ALA A 293 6.29 3.24 6.18
N ARG A 294 6.15 3.46 7.49
CA ARG A 294 5.17 4.41 8.02
C ARG A 294 5.57 5.83 7.58
N PRO A 295 4.64 6.62 7.04
CA PRO A 295 4.97 7.93 6.50
C PRO A 295 5.39 8.90 7.62
N VAL A 296 6.35 9.78 7.30
CA VAL A 296 6.80 10.84 8.18
C VAL A 296 5.84 12.02 8.08
N VAL A 297 5.39 12.53 9.23
CA VAL A 297 4.41 13.63 9.28
C VAL A 297 5.13 14.97 9.10
N ALA A 298 4.81 15.71 8.04
CA ALA A 298 5.31 17.06 7.83
C ALA A 298 4.38 18.13 8.41
N ALA A 299 4.84 19.38 8.44
CA ALA A 299 4.05 20.53 8.89
C ALA A 299 2.70 20.61 8.14
N GLY A 300 1.62 20.89 8.87
CA GLY A 300 0.26 20.93 8.33
C GLY A 300 -0.37 19.58 8.00
N GLN A 301 0.32 18.46 8.27
CA GLN A 301 -0.21 17.11 8.10
C GLN A 301 -0.49 16.43 9.43
N VAL A 302 -1.38 15.45 9.38
CA VAL A 302 -1.69 14.54 10.48
C VAL A 302 -1.61 13.10 10.00
N LEU A 303 -1.23 12.20 10.90
CA LEU A 303 -1.31 10.78 10.67
C LEU A 303 -2.53 10.22 11.36
N VAL A 304 -3.37 9.54 10.59
CA VAL A 304 -4.60 8.92 11.07
C VAL A 304 -4.46 7.41 10.99
N LYS A 305 -4.72 6.71 12.09
CA LYS A 305 -4.94 5.26 12.09
C LYS A 305 -6.33 4.99 11.56
N VAL A 306 -6.42 4.28 10.45
CA VAL A 306 -7.70 4.01 9.79
C VAL A 306 -8.47 2.97 10.61
N THR A 307 -9.73 3.27 10.94
CA THR A 307 -10.64 2.32 11.59
C THR A 307 -11.70 1.81 10.61
N GLY A 308 -11.99 2.56 9.54
CA GLY A 308 -12.87 2.14 8.46
C GLY A 308 -12.61 2.89 7.16
N CYS A 309 -12.85 2.23 6.03
CA CYS A 309 -12.76 2.82 4.69
C CYS A 309 -14.13 2.85 4.04
N GLY A 310 -14.49 3.97 3.42
CA GLY A 310 -15.70 4.06 2.61
C GLY A 310 -15.56 3.31 1.29
N PHE A 311 -16.56 2.50 0.96
CA PHE A 311 -16.76 1.94 -0.37
C PHE A 311 -18.05 2.53 -0.95
N SER A 312 -17.88 3.48 -1.86
CA SER A 312 -18.97 4.26 -2.46
C SER A 312 -19.11 4.01 -3.96
N GLU A 313 -20.17 4.55 -4.56
CA GLU A 313 -20.34 4.61 -6.02
C GLU A 313 -19.09 5.15 -6.76
N LEU A 314 -18.39 6.13 -6.16
CA LEU A 314 -17.14 6.64 -6.72
C LEU A 314 -16.09 5.55 -6.87
N ASP A 315 -15.90 4.74 -5.83
CA ASP A 315 -14.91 3.67 -5.81
C ASP A 315 -15.28 2.58 -6.83
N GLN A 316 -16.58 2.24 -6.94
CA GLN A 316 -17.07 1.30 -7.97
C GLN A 316 -16.75 1.79 -9.38
N ARG A 317 -16.92 3.08 -9.67
CA ARG A 317 -16.64 3.68 -10.98
C ARG A 317 -15.15 3.76 -11.28
N ILE A 318 -14.33 4.05 -10.26
CA ILE A 318 -12.86 3.98 -10.37
C ILE A 318 -12.45 2.56 -10.75
N LEU A 319 -12.97 1.54 -10.06
CA LEU A 319 -12.65 0.12 -10.31
C LEU A 319 -13.18 -0.36 -11.67
N ALA A 320 -14.33 0.15 -12.12
CA ALA A 320 -14.88 -0.11 -13.45
C ALA A 320 -14.06 0.53 -14.60
N GLY A 321 -13.04 1.32 -14.29
CA GLY A 321 -12.16 1.93 -15.27
C GLY A 321 -12.70 3.22 -15.90
N GLU A 322 -13.72 3.85 -15.31
CA GLU A 322 -14.20 5.16 -15.78
C GLU A 322 -13.16 6.27 -15.60
N TYR A 323 -12.22 6.09 -14.67
CA TYR A 323 -11.15 7.02 -14.35
C TYR A 323 -9.76 6.38 -14.51
N PRO A 324 -9.33 6.09 -15.76
CA PRO A 324 -8.09 5.34 -16.02
C PRO A 324 -6.85 6.03 -15.44
N GLN A 325 -6.85 7.37 -15.33
CA GLN A 325 -5.77 8.12 -14.68
C GLN A 325 -5.57 7.77 -13.21
N LEU A 326 -6.61 7.29 -12.52
CA LEU A 326 -6.53 6.82 -11.13
C LEU A 326 -6.09 5.36 -11.02
N LEU A 327 -6.28 4.58 -12.09
CA LEU A 327 -5.81 3.18 -12.18
C LEU A 327 -4.43 3.03 -12.81
N SER A 328 -3.89 4.08 -13.44
CA SER A 328 -2.67 4.06 -14.26
C SER A 328 -1.35 3.81 -13.49
N GLN A 329 -1.40 3.40 -12.23
CA GLN A 329 -0.25 3.08 -11.42
C GLN A 329 -0.33 1.63 -10.93
N SER A 330 0.73 0.86 -11.16
CA SER A 330 0.85 -0.57 -10.78
C SER A 330 0.83 -0.83 -9.27
N ALA A 331 0.47 0.16 -8.46
CA ALA A 331 0.61 0.21 -7.01
C ALA A 331 -0.53 0.97 -6.32
N LEU A 332 -1.74 0.99 -6.91
CA LEU A 332 -2.89 1.68 -6.34
C LEU A 332 -3.30 1.04 -5.01
N VAL A 333 -3.24 1.82 -3.93
CA VAL A 333 -4.01 1.50 -2.71
C VAL A 333 -5.42 2.05 -2.96
N PRO A 334 -6.47 1.20 -2.96
CA PRO A 334 -7.81 1.63 -3.33
C PRO A 334 -8.50 2.37 -2.20
N LEU A 335 -9.68 2.89 -2.54
CA LEU A 335 -10.61 3.64 -1.68
C LEU A 335 -10.09 5.01 -1.32
N SER A 336 -10.96 6.01 -1.41
CA SER A 336 -10.54 7.39 -1.19
C SER A 336 -11.02 7.98 0.13
N GLN A 337 -12.01 7.37 0.78
CA GLN A 337 -12.65 7.91 1.97
C GLN A 337 -12.33 7.06 3.20
N PHE A 338 -12.14 7.71 4.35
CA PHE A 338 -11.77 7.01 5.59
C PHE A 338 -12.43 7.64 6.81
N ILE A 339 -12.53 6.83 7.87
CA ILE A 339 -12.77 7.21 9.27
C ILE A 339 -11.64 6.60 10.10
N GLY A 340 -11.17 7.32 11.11
CA GLY A 340 -10.05 6.88 11.93
C GLY A 340 -9.76 7.75 13.13
N GLU A 341 -8.62 7.50 13.76
CA GLU A 341 -8.13 8.19 14.95
C GLU A 341 -6.79 8.87 14.65
N VAL A 342 -6.64 10.14 15.03
CA VAL A 342 -5.36 10.86 14.92
C VAL A 342 -4.35 10.22 15.88
N VAL A 343 -3.23 9.75 15.35
CA VAL A 343 -2.15 9.12 16.14
C VAL A 343 -0.87 9.96 16.17
N HIS A 344 -0.75 10.94 15.27
CA HIS A 344 0.38 11.86 15.25
C HIS A 344 -0.02 13.20 14.61
N VAL A 345 0.48 14.30 15.16
CA VAL A 345 0.36 15.65 14.63
C VAL A 345 1.75 16.27 14.58
N ALA A 346 2.12 16.95 13.50
CA ALA A 346 3.47 17.51 13.36
C ALA A 346 3.71 18.72 14.27
N GLU A 347 2.67 19.48 14.60
CA GLU A 347 2.79 20.76 15.31
C GLU A 347 2.06 20.79 16.65
N SER A 348 2.65 21.50 17.62
CA SER A 348 2.03 21.77 18.92
C SER A 348 0.77 22.65 18.84
N ARG A 349 0.52 23.32 17.70
CA ARG A 349 -0.61 24.22 17.46
C ARG A 349 -1.69 23.67 16.52
N SER A 350 -1.66 22.38 16.21
CA SER A 350 -2.73 21.73 15.44
C SER A 350 -4.08 21.92 16.14
N SER A 351 -5.15 22.10 15.35
CA SER A 351 -6.53 22.11 15.84
C SER A 351 -7.00 20.71 16.25
N LEU A 352 -6.31 19.67 15.76
CA LEU A 352 -6.55 18.27 16.09
C LEU A 352 -5.58 17.79 17.17
N LYS A 353 -6.04 16.81 17.93
CA LYS A 353 -5.25 16.17 18.99
C LYS A 353 -5.12 14.68 18.73
N ILE A 354 -4.04 14.08 19.23
CA ILE A 354 -3.93 12.63 19.30
C ILE A 354 -5.15 12.07 20.06
N GLY A 355 -5.80 11.04 19.50
CA GLY A 355 -7.06 10.49 19.99
C GLY A 355 -8.31 11.10 19.37
N ASP A 356 -8.20 12.19 18.60
CA ASP A 356 -9.36 12.75 17.91
C ASP A 356 -9.83 11.79 16.82
N ARG A 357 -11.13 11.49 16.85
CA ARG A 357 -11.82 10.74 15.81
C ARG A 357 -12.08 11.65 14.61
N VAL A 358 -11.65 11.26 13.41
CA VAL A 358 -11.66 12.09 12.20
C VAL A 358 -12.02 11.28 10.95
N PHE A 359 -12.64 11.94 9.98
CA PHE A 359 -12.93 11.37 8.65
C PHE A 359 -12.52 12.35 7.55
N GLY A 360 -12.32 11.84 6.33
CA GLY A 360 -11.87 12.67 5.21
C GLY A 360 -11.82 11.92 3.88
N CYS A 361 -11.28 12.61 2.86
CA CYS A 361 -11.08 12.07 1.51
C CYS A 361 -9.66 12.37 1.02
N LEU A 362 -9.03 11.38 0.37
CA LEU A 362 -7.63 11.38 -0.03
C LEU A 362 -7.41 11.78 -1.50
N LEU A 363 -8.47 12.06 -2.27
CA LEU A 363 -8.35 12.39 -3.70
C LEU A 363 -7.60 13.71 -3.97
N ALA A 364 -7.59 14.63 -2.99
CA ALA A 364 -6.84 15.88 -3.07
C ALA A 364 -5.37 15.71 -2.68
N GLU A 365 -4.99 14.57 -2.09
CA GLU A 365 -3.63 14.37 -1.56
C GLU A 365 -2.64 14.01 -2.68
N SER A 366 -1.49 14.69 -2.64
CA SER A 366 -0.43 14.50 -3.64
C SER A 366 0.21 13.11 -3.61
N GLN A 367 0.26 12.47 -2.44
CA GLN A 367 0.89 11.15 -2.26
C GLN A 367 -0.03 9.97 -2.63
N ARG A 368 -1.31 10.22 -2.94
CA ARG A 368 -2.29 9.28 -3.54
C ARG A 368 -2.27 7.83 -3.03
N LEU A 369 -1.95 7.61 -1.76
CA LEU A 369 -2.28 6.35 -1.10
C LEU A 369 -3.77 6.40 -0.76
N GLY A 370 -4.54 5.41 -1.19
CA GLY A 370 -5.92 5.23 -0.77
C GLY A 370 -6.04 4.80 0.70
N ALA A 371 -7.28 4.68 1.14
CA ALA A 371 -7.66 4.46 2.53
C ALA A 371 -7.47 3.02 3.01
N LEU A 372 -7.33 2.04 2.09
CA LEU A 372 -7.15 0.62 2.46
C LEU A 372 -5.72 0.33 2.96
N ALA A 373 -5.39 0.95 4.10
CA ALA A 373 -4.08 0.98 4.75
C ALA A 373 -4.25 1.13 6.27
N ASP A 374 -3.25 0.70 7.05
CA ASP A 374 -3.29 0.87 8.52
C ASP A 374 -3.28 2.34 8.95
N PHE A 375 -2.58 3.17 8.17
CA PHE A 375 -2.50 4.62 8.40
C PHE A 375 -2.61 5.40 7.09
N VAL A 376 -3.15 6.60 7.20
CA VAL A 376 -3.15 7.59 6.11
C VAL A 376 -2.50 8.87 6.59
N LEU A 377 -1.60 9.40 5.76
CA LEU A 377 -1.03 10.74 5.93
C LEU A 377 -1.90 11.71 5.13
N VAL A 378 -2.42 12.73 5.81
CA VAL A 378 -3.41 13.64 5.22
C VAL A 378 -3.19 15.05 5.72
N SER A 379 -3.49 16.04 4.89
CA SER A 379 -3.43 17.45 5.29
C SER A 379 -4.48 17.72 6.37
N GLU A 380 -4.13 18.48 7.41
CA GLU A 380 -5.05 18.80 8.53
C GLU A 380 -6.35 19.48 8.03
N GLN A 381 -6.25 20.26 6.96
CA GLN A 381 -7.39 20.92 6.34
C GLN A 381 -8.32 19.97 5.56
N HIS A 382 -7.87 18.76 5.24
CA HIS A 382 -8.63 17.75 4.49
C HIS A 382 -9.35 16.73 5.38
N VAL A 383 -9.29 16.92 6.71
CA VAL A 383 -9.98 16.08 7.69
C VAL A 383 -11.02 16.86 8.48
N ILE A 384 -12.06 16.16 8.89
CA ILE A 384 -13.14 16.71 9.71
C ILE A 384 -13.21 15.89 11.00
N LYS A 385 -13.29 16.59 12.13
CA LYS A 385 -13.51 15.95 13.43
C LYS A 385 -14.90 15.32 13.46
N ALA A 386 -14.94 14.02 13.74
CA ALA A 386 -16.16 13.23 13.75
C ALA A 386 -17.04 13.61 14.96
N PRO A 387 -18.35 13.85 14.78
CA PRO A 387 -19.29 14.03 15.89
C PRO A 387 -19.42 12.75 16.72
N GLU A 388 -19.43 12.86 18.05
CA GLU A 388 -19.46 11.70 18.97
C GLU A 388 -20.62 10.72 18.73
N LYS A 389 -21.78 11.22 18.28
CA LYS A 389 -23.02 10.44 18.18
C LYS A 389 -23.28 9.80 16.81
N LEU A 390 -22.46 10.09 15.81
CA LEU A 390 -22.70 9.61 14.45
C LEU A 390 -21.93 8.32 14.17
N ASP A 391 -22.52 7.39 13.44
CA ASP A 391 -21.89 6.10 13.11
C ASP A 391 -20.71 6.28 12.15
N ASP A 392 -19.62 5.57 12.43
CA ASP A 392 -18.41 5.49 11.60
C ASP A 392 -18.72 4.98 10.19
N LYS A 393 -19.72 4.10 10.06
CA LYS A 393 -20.18 3.56 8.77
C LYS A 393 -20.67 4.67 7.82
N LEU A 394 -21.31 5.67 8.40
CA LEU A 394 -21.87 6.79 7.67
C LEU A 394 -20.78 7.84 7.40
N LEU A 395 -19.97 8.15 8.41
CA LEU A 395 -18.90 9.13 8.27
C LEU A 395 -17.82 8.72 7.27
N GLY A 396 -17.46 7.43 7.23
CA GLY A 396 -16.48 6.89 6.29
C GLY A 396 -16.89 7.03 4.82
N ASN A 397 -18.17 7.26 4.53
CA ASN A 397 -18.72 7.43 3.18
C ASN A 397 -19.28 8.84 2.92
N LEU A 398 -19.17 9.79 3.85
CA LEU A 398 -19.95 11.03 3.81
C LEU A 398 -19.48 12.06 2.77
N ILE A 399 -18.17 12.14 2.49
CA ILE A 399 -17.60 13.26 1.72
C ILE A 399 -18.09 13.27 0.27
N TYR A 400 -18.14 12.11 -0.38
CA TYR A 400 -18.58 12.02 -1.77
C TYR A 400 -20.07 12.38 -1.95
N PRO A 401 -21.04 11.80 -1.21
CA PRO A 401 -22.43 12.24 -1.19
C PRO A 401 -22.61 13.72 -0.82
N TYR A 402 -21.90 14.21 0.20
CA TYR A 402 -21.98 15.63 0.59
C TYR A 402 -21.47 16.55 -0.54
N SER A 403 -20.47 16.13 -1.32
CA SER A 403 -19.98 16.88 -2.47
C SER A 403 -21.03 17.06 -3.57
N LYS A 404 -21.94 16.10 -3.76
CA LYS A 404 -23.08 16.23 -4.69
C LYS A 404 -24.04 17.32 -4.22
N ALA A 405 -24.44 17.29 -2.95
CA ALA A 405 -25.31 18.29 -2.33
C ALA A 405 -24.69 19.71 -2.37
N TRP A 406 -23.39 19.81 -2.05
CA TRP A 406 -22.67 21.07 -2.09
C TRP A 406 -22.61 21.67 -3.50
N LEU A 407 -22.31 20.86 -4.53
CA LEU A 407 -22.30 21.32 -5.92
C LEU A 407 -23.68 21.81 -6.37
N ILE A 408 -24.76 21.12 -5.97
CA ILE A 408 -26.13 21.58 -6.20
C ILE A 408 -26.34 22.96 -5.56
N ARG A 409 -26.01 23.16 -4.27
CA ARG A 409 -26.14 24.47 -3.62
C ARG A 409 -25.40 25.58 -4.35
N GLN A 410 -24.19 25.30 -4.86
CA GLN A 410 -23.43 26.31 -5.62
C GLN A 410 -24.11 26.66 -6.95
N LYS A 411 -24.80 25.72 -7.60
CA LYS A 411 -25.46 25.92 -8.89
C LYS A 411 -26.87 26.51 -8.77
N LEU A 412 -27.62 26.14 -7.75
CA LEU A 412 -29.00 26.61 -7.53
C LEU A 412 -29.11 28.12 -7.34
N LYS A 413 -28.02 28.81 -6.98
CA LYS A 413 -27.95 30.29 -6.96
C LYS A 413 -28.37 30.96 -8.27
N HIS A 414 -28.39 30.20 -9.37
CA HIS A 414 -28.69 30.69 -10.72
C HIS A 414 -29.90 29.99 -11.36
N VAL A 415 -30.63 29.17 -10.62
CA VAL A 415 -31.76 28.36 -11.11
C VAL A 415 -33.09 28.97 -10.65
N GLN A 416 -34.13 28.87 -11.48
CA GLN A 416 -35.46 29.33 -11.12
C GLN A 416 -36.04 28.48 -9.98
N GLN A 417 -36.58 29.11 -8.93
CA GLN A 417 -37.30 28.38 -7.89
C GLN A 417 -38.56 27.69 -8.46
N GLY A 418 -38.81 26.46 -8.02
CA GLY A 418 -39.96 25.68 -8.48
C GLY A 418 -39.96 24.24 -7.98
N ARG A 419 -40.69 23.38 -8.71
CA ARG A 419 -40.78 21.93 -8.43
C ARG A 419 -39.58 21.21 -9.02
N VAL A 420 -38.91 20.40 -8.18
CA VAL A 420 -37.74 19.60 -8.55
C VAL A 420 -38.08 18.13 -8.50
N LEU A 421 -37.77 17.39 -9.56
CA LEU A 421 -37.75 15.93 -9.53
C LEU A 421 -36.33 15.45 -9.22
N LEU A 422 -36.15 14.76 -8.10
CA LEU A 422 -34.91 14.11 -7.73
C LEU A 422 -34.96 12.62 -8.10
N VAL A 423 -33.93 12.15 -8.81
CA VAL A 423 -33.81 10.77 -9.29
C VAL A 423 -32.54 10.16 -8.72
N GLY A 424 -32.69 9.18 -7.83
CA GLY A 424 -31.59 8.47 -7.18
C GLY A 424 -32.08 7.27 -6.36
N ARG A 425 -31.22 6.26 -6.21
CA ARG A 425 -31.40 5.05 -5.40
C ARG A 425 -30.51 5.05 -4.15
N GLU A 426 -29.31 5.61 -4.24
CA GLU A 426 -28.34 5.75 -3.14
C GLU A 426 -28.89 6.71 -2.10
N ARG A 427 -28.99 6.23 -0.85
CA ARG A 427 -29.78 6.87 0.19
C ARG A 427 -29.14 8.15 0.70
N LEU A 428 -27.84 8.14 0.96
CA LEU A 428 -27.10 9.24 1.54
C LEU A 428 -27.04 10.44 0.60
N SER A 429 -26.67 10.26 -0.67
CA SER A 429 -26.67 11.35 -1.66
C SER A 429 -28.07 11.91 -1.88
N THR A 430 -29.08 11.04 -1.98
CA THR A 430 -30.46 11.45 -2.20
C THR A 430 -30.96 12.28 -1.02
N THR A 431 -30.75 11.83 0.22
CA THR A 431 -31.14 12.55 1.43
C THR A 431 -30.45 13.92 1.51
N LEU A 432 -29.12 13.98 1.31
CA LEU A 432 -28.35 15.23 1.42
C LEU A 432 -28.71 16.25 0.33
N VAL A 433 -28.95 15.80 -0.90
CA VAL A 433 -29.36 16.68 -2.00
C VAL A 433 -30.80 17.18 -1.78
N ALA A 434 -31.71 16.31 -1.33
CA ALA A 434 -33.07 16.72 -0.98
C ALA A 434 -33.08 17.78 0.14
N ASP A 435 -32.30 17.57 1.20
CA ASP A 435 -32.14 18.52 2.30
C ASP A 435 -31.59 19.88 1.82
N ALA A 436 -30.59 19.87 0.93
CA ALA A 436 -30.04 21.08 0.33
C ALA A 436 -31.07 21.84 -0.53
N LEU A 437 -31.93 21.13 -1.25
CA LEU A 437 -33.00 21.71 -2.07
C LEU A 437 -34.11 22.33 -1.21
N LEU A 438 -34.56 21.61 -0.17
CA LEU A 438 -35.59 22.08 0.75
C LEU A 438 -35.13 23.35 1.49
N GLU A 439 -33.88 23.38 1.95
CA GLU A 439 -33.27 24.57 2.56
C GLU A 439 -33.24 25.78 1.60
N ALA A 440 -33.03 25.53 0.31
CA ALA A 440 -33.07 26.55 -0.73
C ALA A 440 -34.52 26.94 -1.14
N GLY A 441 -35.54 26.35 -0.51
CA GLY A 441 -36.96 26.68 -0.72
C GLY A 441 -37.60 26.01 -1.93
N TYR A 442 -37.00 24.95 -2.48
CA TYR A 442 -37.58 24.19 -3.59
C TYR A 442 -38.67 23.23 -3.10
N GLN A 443 -39.67 22.97 -3.95
CA GLN A 443 -40.59 21.87 -3.76
C GLN A 443 -39.97 20.61 -4.35
N VAL A 444 -39.64 19.63 -3.51
CA VAL A 444 -38.91 18.43 -3.96
C VAL A 444 -39.88 17.26 -4.09
N SER A 445 -39.83 16.61 -5.24
CA SER A 445 -40.46 15.32 -5.50
C SER A 445 -39.38 14.29 -5.75
N LEU A 446 -39.52 13.11 -5.16
CA LEU A 446 -38.54 12.03 -5.30
C LEU A 446 -39.11 10.89 -6.13
N LEU A 447 -38.33 10.43 -7.10
CA LEU A 447 -38.62 9.20 -7.81
C LEU A 447 -38.34 7.99 -6.91
N VAL A 448 -39.36 7.17 -6.64
CA VAL A 448 -39.27 5.96 -5.82
C VAL A 448 -39.64 4.72 -6.64
N ASP A 449 -38.82 3.67 -6.54
CA ASP A 449 -39.01 2.42 -7.30
C ASP A 449 -39.94 1.43 -6.55
N ASN A 450 -40.06 1.53 -5.21
CA ASN A 450 -40.97 0.69 -4.43
C ASN A 450 -41.50 1.35 -3.14
N LYS A 451 -42.56 0.75 -2.55
CA LYS A 451 -43.22 1.24 -1.31
C LYS A 451 -42.29 1.27 -0.08
N GLN A 452 -41.22 0.48 -0.05
CA GLN A 452 -40.31 0.36 1.08
C GLN A 452 -39.26 1.47 1.12
N GLN A 453 -38.78 1.92 -0.04
CA GLN A 453 -38.02 3.17 -0.19
C GLN A 453 -38.86 4.36 0.31
N LYS A 454 -40.12 4.45 -0.10
CA LYS A 454 -41.06 5.50 0.35
C LYS A 454 -41.21 5.54 1.87
N GLN A 455 -41.36 4.41 2.55
CA GLN A 455 -41.46 4.35 4.01
C GLN A 455 -40.18 4.74 4.75
N THR A 456 -39.02 4.50 4.16
CA THR A 456 -37.72 4.80 4.78
C THR A 456 -37.37 6.29 4.66
N LEU A 457 -37.70 6.92 3.54
CA LEU A 457 -37.52 8.35 3.29
C LEU A 457 -38.46 9.26 4.10
N ILE A 458 -39.62 8.73 4.52
CA ILE A 458 -40.58 9.43 5.39
C ILE A 458 -40.11 9.46 6.86
N GLN A 459 -39.14 8.60 7.25
CA GLN A 459 -38.63 8.52 8.64
C GLN A 459 -37.47 9.49 8.91
N SER A 460 -36.69 9.88 7.90
CA SER A 460 -35.88 11.10 7.98
C SER A 460 -36.81 12.31 7.85
N GLN A 461 -36.48 13.48 8.39
CA GLN A 461 -37.39 14.65 8.48
C GLN A 461 -37.85 15.27 7.13
N VAL A 462 -37.70 14.55 6.03
CA VAL A 462 -38.09 14.89 4.66
C VAL A 462 -39.57 14.51 4.39
N ALA A 463 -40.44 14.72 5.38
CA ALA A 463 -41.86 14.34 5.31
C ALA A 463 -42.67 15.13 4.26
N GLU A 464 -42.11 16.21 3.71
CA GLU A 464 -42.75 17.08 2.71
C GLU A 464 -42.45 16.68 1.25
N VAL A 465 -41.64 15.64 1.01
CA VAL A 465 -41.28 15.24 -0.36
C VAL A 465 -42.36 14.37 -1.01
N GLU A 466 -42.94 14.87 -2.10
CA GLU A 466 -43.91 14.12 -2.90
C GLU A 466 -43.22 12.93 -3.58
N SER A 467 -43.79 11.73 -3.49
CA SER A 467 -43.24 10.55 -4.16
C SER A 467 -43.82 10.40 -5.57
N VAL A 468 -42.97 10.33 -6.58
CA VAL A 468 -43.33 9.93 -7.96
C VAL A 468 -42.91 8.48 -8.15
N SER A 469 -43.78 7.62 -8.67
CA SER A 469 -43.40 6.25 -9.03
C SER A 469 -42.93 6.16 -10.48
N THR A 470 -42.10 5.17 -10.79
CA THR A 470 -41.64 4.91 -12.17
C THR A 470 -42.79 4.71 -13.15
N ALA A 471 -43.89 4.08 -12.70
CA ALA A 471 -45.10 3.91 -13.51
C ALA A 471 -45.77 5.23 -13.90
N GLN A 472 -45.60 6.30 -13.12
CA GLN A 472 -46.22 7.58 -13.40
C GLN A 472 -45.41 8.44 -14.39
N LEU A 473 -44.15 8.09 -14.68
CA LEU A 473 -43.29 8.90 -15.54
C LEU A 473 -43.81 9.00 -16.99
N GLU A 474 -44.58 8.02 -17.43
CA GLU A 474 -45.18 7.99 -18.77
C GLU A 474 -46.55 8.69 -18.84
N GLU A 475 -47.11 9.10 -17.69
CA GLU A 475 -48.40 9.78 -17.65
C GLU A 475 -48.27 11.25 -18.11
N ASP A 476 -49.12 11.67 -19.05
CA ASP A 476 -49.16 13.06 -19.54
C ASP A 476 -49.32 14.09 -18.41
N ALA A 477 -49.92 13.69 -17.28
CA ALA A 477 -50.12 14.53 -16.11
C ALA A 477 -48.83 15.04 -15.45
N LEU A 478 -47.69 14.37 -15.68
CA LEU A 478 -46.38 14.78 -15.15
C LEU A 478 -45.53 15.55 -16.17
N GLN A 479 -45.98 15.67 -17.43
CA GLN A 479 -45.22 16.37 -18.45
C GLN A 479 -45.13 17.87 -18.16
N GLY A 480 -43.91 18.40 -18.14
CA GLY A 480 -43.66 19.82 -17.91
C GLY A 480 -43.94 20.32 -16.49
N VAL A 481 -44.11 19.42 -15.52
CA VAL A 481 -44.44 19.77 -14.12
C VAL A 481 -43.24 20.31 -13.36
N PHE A 482 -42.03 19.85 -13.69
CA PHE A 482 -40.83 20.16 -12.91
C PHE A 482 -40.01 21.26 -13.58
N THR A 483 -39.68 22.32 -12.84
CA THR A 483 -38.75 23.34 -13.32
C THR A 483 -37.33 22.82 -13.39
N THR A 484 -37.02 21.80 -12.58
CA THR A 484 -35.70 21.19 -12.54
C THR A 484 -35.82 19.67 -12.39
N VAL A 485 -35.01 18.92 -13.13
CA VAL A 485 -34.82 17.48 -12.92
C VAL A 485 -33.37 17.24 -12.53
N ILE A 486 -33.12 16.50 -11.46
CA ILE A 486 -31.78 16.19 -10.94
C ILE A 486 -31.61 14.67 -10.93
N GLU A 487 -30.72 14.18 -11.78
CA GLU A 487 -30.32 12.79 -11.88
C GLU A 487 -29.01 12.57 -11.10
N LEU A 488 -29.13 11.97 -9.91
CA LEU A 488 -27.98 11.61 -9.07
C LEU A 488 -27.30 10.32 -9.52
N GLU A 489 -28.06 9.43 -10.16
CA GLU A 489 -27.65 8.11 -10.67
C GLU A 489 -28.43 7.77 -11.96
N PRO A 490 -27.83 7.08 -12.94
CA PRO A 490 -28.42 6.83 -14.25
C PRO A 490 -29.34 5.60 -14.18
N VAL A 491 -30.40 5.71 -13.38
CA VAL A 491 -31.33 4.60 -13.08
C VAL A 491 -32.53 4.54 -14.02
N ILE A 492 -32.81 5.65 -14.72
CA ILE A 492 -33.88 5.78 -15.71
C ILE A 492 -33.30 6.37 -16.99
N ASP A 493 -33.81 5.93 -18.14
CA ASP A 493 -33.44 6.52 -19.43
C ASP A 493 -33.80 8.02 -19.43
N PRO A 494 -32.83 8.92 -19.74
CA PRO A 494 -33.10 10.35 -19.83
C PRO A 494 -34.25 10.71 -20.79
N GLN A 495 -34.57 9.87 -21.79
CA GLN A 495 -35.73 10.06 -22.68
C GLN A 495 -37.06 10.11 -21.94
N LEU A 496 -37.18 9.42 -20.80
CA LEU A 496 -38.37 9.44 -19.95
C LEU A 496 -38.35 10.61 -18.96
N LEU A 497 -37.17 11.13 -18.62
CA LEU A 497 -37.02 12.21 -17.65
C LEU A 497 -37.14 13.60 -18.26
N LEU A 498 -36.57 13.84 -19.45
CA LEU A 498 -36.63 15.15 -20.12
C LEU A 498 -38.09 15.63 -20.36
N PRO A 499 -39.06 14.75 -20.68
CA PRO A 499 -40.45 15.16 -20.84
C PRO A 499 -41.13 15.73 -19.59
N LEU A 500 -40.57 15.46 -18.41
CA LEU A 500 -41.11 15.89 -17.14
C LEU A 500 -40.71 17.34 -16.81
N CYS A 501 -39.64 17.83 -17.44
CA CYS A 501 -39.15 19.19 -17.25
C CYS A 501 -39.99 20.20 -18.06
N CYS A 502 -40.32 21.35 -17.47
CA CYS A 502 -40.99 22.44 -18.18
C CYS A 502 -40.10 22.99 -19.29
N HIS A 503 -40.70 23.74 -20.23
CA HIS A 503 -39.90 24.45 -21.23
C HIS A 503 -38.93 25.43 -20.54
N ASP A 504 -37.74 25.55 -21.10
CA ASP A 504 -36.64 26.38 -20.58
C ASP A 504 -36.19 26.03 -19.14
N GLY A 505 -36.53 24.82 -18.67
CA GLY A 505 -36.11 24.31 -17.38
C GLY A 505 -34.69 23.75 -17.35
N ASP A 506 -34.28 23.26 -16.18
CA ASP A 506 -32.92 22.79 -15.92
C ASP A 506 -32.85 21.26 -15.73
N PHE A 507 -31.87 20.62 -16.34
CA PHE A 507 -31.57 19.20 -16.16
C PHE A 507 -30.15 19.03 -15.60
N PHE A 508 -30.03 18.52 -14.38
CA PHE A 508 -28.75 18.22 -13.73
C PHE A 508 -28.46 16.72 -13.82
N THR A 509 -27.22 16.35 -14.12
CA THR A 509 -26.76 14.96 -14.07
C THR A 509 -25.37 14.84 -13.45
N PHE A 510 -25.20 13.82 -12.61
CA PHE A 510 -23.91 13.48 -11.97
C PHE A 510 -23.12 12.40 -12.74
N HIS A 511 -23.65 11.98 -13.90
CA HIS A 511 -23.12 10.87 -14.67
C HIS A 511 -22.84 11.25 -16.11
N TYR A 512 -21.93 10.48 -16.70
CA TYR A 512 -21.67 10.56 -18.13
C TYR A 512 -22.56 9.54 -18.84
N HIS A 513 -23.50 10.04 -19.65
CA HIS A 513 -24.28 9.21 -20.55
C HIS A 513 -23.50 9.02 -21.86
N ARG A 514 -23.26 7.77 -22.27
CA ARG A 514 -22.63 7.49 -23.57
C ARG A 514 -23.47 8.04 -24.73
N GLU A 515 -24.78 7.93 -24.61
CA GLU A 515 -25.76 8.51 -25.53
C GLU A 515 -26.76 9.33 -24.73
N PHE A 516 -26.90 10.62 -25.06
CA PHE A 516 -27.84 11.51 -24.41
C PHE A 516 -28.85 12.05 -25.43
N PRO A 517 -30.17 12.09 -25.13
CA PRO A 517 -31.21 12.50 -26.07
C PRO A 517 -31.25 14.01 -26.32
N THR A 518 -30.21 14.52 -26.99
CA THR A 518 -29.99 15.95 -27.28
C THR A 518 -31.15 16.61 -28.02
N ARG A 519 -31.81 15.88 -28.95
CA ARG A 519 -32.97 16.42 -29.68
C ARG A 519 -34.14 16.76 -28.75
N ALA A 520 -34.41 15.90 -27.76
CA ALA A 520 -35.48 16.14 -26.78
C ALA A 520 -35.12 17.32 -25.86
N LEU A 521 -33.85 17.44 -25.48
CA LEU A 521 -33.32 18.56 -24.71
C LEU A 521 -33.49 19.90 -25.45
N TYR A 522 -32.99 20.00 -26.68
CA TYR A 522 -33.09 21.22 -27.49
C TYR A 522 -34.53 21.55 -27.87
N GLY A 523 -35.36 20.55 -28.17
CA GLY A 523 -36.76 20.75 -28.52
C GLY A 523 -37.59 21.44 -27.43
N ARG A 524 -37.12 21.41 -26.19
CA ARG A 524 -37.77 22.00 -25.01
C ARG A 524 -37.02 23.20 -24.43
N GLY A 525 -35.88 23.58 -25.01
CA GLY A 525 -35.04 24.68 -24.50
C GLY A 525 -34.33 24.37 -23.18
N LEU A 526 -34.16 23.10 -22.81
CA LEU A 526 -33.62 22.75 -21.49
C LEU A 526 -32.12 23.07 -21.37
N SER A 527 -31.72 23.55 -20.20
CA SER A 527 -30.32 23.74 -19.82
C SER A 527 -29.75 22.47 -19.20
N LEU A 528 -28.71 21.90 -19.82
CA LEU A 528 -28.01 20.71 -19.29
C LEU A 528 -26.83 21.12 -18.39
N HIS A 529 -26.84 20.63 -17.15
CA HIS A 529 -25.78 20.83 -16.17
C HIS A 529 -25.16 19.49 -15.79
N SER A 530 -23.97 19.19 -16.32
CA SER A 530 -23.20 18.02 -15.89
C SER A 530 -22.30 18.39 -14.71
N LEU A 531 -22.46 17.70 -13.59
CA LEU A 531 -21.69 17.89 -12.37
C LEU A 531 -20.84 16.65 -12.12
N VAL A 532 -19.52 16.82 -11.99
CA VAL A 532 -18.58 15.70 -11.85
C VAL A 532 -17.84 15.86 -10.52
N PRO A 533 -18.36 15.29 -9.41
CA PRO A 533 -17.83 15.60 -8.07
C PRO A 533 -16.38 15.17 -7.87
N ILE A 534 -15.93 14.13 -8.55
CA ILE A 534 -14.52 13.71 -8.52
C ILE A 534 -13.57 14.84 -8.94
N ASN A 535 -13.97 15.71 -9.88
CA ASN A 535 -13.13 16.84 -10.30
C ASN A 535 -13.02 17.89 -9.19
N LEU A 536 -14.04 18.04 -8.34
CA LEU A 536 -13.93 18.85 -7.14
C LEU A 536 -12.94 18.20 -6.17
N LEU A 537 -13.13 16.91 -5.88
CA LEU A 537 -12.32 16.15 -4.91
C LEU A 537 -10.84 16.00 -5.31
N MET A 538 -10.54 16.11 -6.61
CA MET A 538 -9.18 16.11 -7.15
C MET A 538 -8.59 17.53 -7.37
N GLU A 539 -9.28 18.58 -6.89
CA GLU A 539 -8.90 19.99 -7.11
C GLU A 539 -8.71 20.40 -8.58
N GLN A 540 -9.54 19.85 -9.47
CA GLN A 540 -9.52 20.13 -10.91
C GLN A 540 -10.54 21.19 -11.34
N LEU A 541 -11.33 21.74 -10.40
CA LEU A 541 -12.27 22.81 -10.68
C LEU A 541 -11.65 24.19 -10.40
N PRO A 542 -11.67 25.14 -11.35
CA PRO A 542 -10.95 26.41 -11.22
C PRO A 542 -11.57 27.41 -10.23
N ARG A 543 -12.81 27.17 -9.76
CA ARG A 543 -13.57 28.11 -8.92
C ARG A 543 -14.13 27.47 -7.64
N CYS A 544 -13.71 26.25 -7.34
CA CYS A 544 -14.20 25.46 -6.22
C CYS A 544 -13.04 24.65 -5.66
N SER A 545 -12.87 24.65 -4.35
CA SER A 545 -11.82 23.88 -3.67
C SER A 545 -12.41 22.81 -2.76
N VAL A 546 -11.64 21.73 -2.52
CA VAL A 546 -11.99 20.73 -1.51
C VAL A 546 -12.03 21.36 -0.12
N GLN A 547 -11.16 22.33 0.13
CA GLN A 547 -11.15 23.07 1.40
C GLN A 547 -12.48 23.77 1.69
N GLU A 548 -13.09 24.44 0.70
CA GLU A 548 -14.41 25.08 0.85
C GLU A 548 -15.52 24.06 1.10
N LEU A 549 -15.50 22.94 0.37
CA LEU A 549 -16.43 21.83 0.57
C LEU A 549 -16.35 21.29 2.01
N LEU A 550 -15.15 21.01 2.49
CA LEU A 550 -14.93 20.43 3.82
C LEU A 550 -15.22 21.44 4.94
N ALA A 551 -14.97 22.73 4.72
CA ALA A 551 -15.34 23.78 5.65
C ALA A 551 -16.87 23.93 5.78
N ASP A 552 -17.61 23.82 4.67
CA ASP A 552 -19.08 23.80 4.68
C ASP A 552 -19.60 22.54 5.37
N CYS A 553 -19.04 21.38 5.03
CA CYS A 553 -19.38 20.10 5.67
C CYS A 553 -19.17 20.16 7.18
N ARG A 554 -18.04 20.71 7.63
CA ARG A 554 -17.73 20.89 9.05
C ARG A 554 -18.73 21.81 9.76
N ARG A 555 -19.23 22.84 9.09
CA ARG A 555 -20.25 23.75 9.63
C ARG A 555 -21.61 23.07 9.75
N ASP A 556 -21.97 22.27 8.75
CA ASP A 556 -23.26 21.60 8.66
C ASP A 556 -23.31 20.27 9.41
N ILE A 557 -22.17 19.75 9.88
CA ILE A 557 -22.05 18.37 10.34
C ILE A 557 -23.02 18.02 11.46
N THR A 558 -23.37 18.97 12.33
CA THR A 558 -24.37 18.76 13.39
C THR A 558 -25.78 18.59 12.82
N ARG A 559 -26.15 19.37 11.80
CA ARG A 559 -27.44 19.24 11.10
C ARG A 559 -27.48 17.96 10.27
N VAL A 560 -26.42 17.69 9.51
CA VAL A 560 -26.25 16.45 8.75
C VAL A 560 -26.37 15.25 9.69
N ALA A 561 -25.71 15.29 10.85
CA ALA A 561 -25.83 14.26 11.87
C ALA A 561 -27.28 14.10 12.37
N ALA A 562 -28.03 15.18 12.58
CA ALA A 562 -29.43 15.10 13.00
C ALA A 562 -30.32 14.43 11.93
N ILE A 563 -30.11 14.77 10.66
CA ILE A 563 -30.83 14.16 9.52
C ILE A 563 -30.57 12.65 9.47
N LEU A 564 -29.29 12.28 9.57
CA LEU A 564 -28.83 10.90 9.39
C LEU A 564 -29.03 10.03 10.64
N SER A 565 -29.11 10.62 11.83
CA SER A 565 -29.38 9.89 13.09
C SER A 565 -30.82 9.37 13.21
N ASN A 566 -31.76 9.96 12.45
CA ASN A 566 -33.15 9.48 12.35
C ASN A 566 -33.33 8.39 11.29
N GLU A 567 -32.32 8.16 10.45
CA GLU A 567 -32.32 7.02 9.55
C GLU A 567 -32.04 5.76 10.38
N THR A 568 -32.95 4.79 10.36
CA THR A 568 -32.67 3.45 10.89
C THR A 568 -31.48 2.91 10.12
N ALA A 569 -30.33 2.86 10.80
CA ALA A 569 -29.03 2.33 10.39
C ALA A 569 -29.01 1.80 8.95
N CYS A 570 -28.45 2.58 8.02
CA CYS A 570 -28.03 2.05 6.73
C CYS A 570 -27.25 0.76 7.03
N GLN A 571 -27.77 -0.41 6.61
CA GLN A 571 -27.18 -1.72 6.89
C GLN A 571 -25.93 -1.89 6.01
N VAL A 572 -24.95 -1.03 6.23
CA VAL A 572 -23.59 -1.18 5.78
C VAL A 572 -23.04 -2.38 6.56
N GLU A 573 -23.06 -3.56 5.95
CA GLU A 573 -22.45 -4.74 6.55
C GLU A 573 -20.93 -4.60 6.53
N PRO A 574 -20.25 -4.82 7.66
CA PRO A 574 -18.80 -4.83 7.69
C PRO A 574 -18.31 -6.01 6.86
N GLN A 575 -17.73 -5.74 5.69
CA GLN A 575 -17.02 -6.77 4.94
C GLN A 575 -15.56 -6.79 5.37
N ARG A 576 -15.02 -8.00 5.51
CA ARG A 576 -13.59 -8.23 5.70
C ARG A 576 -12.96 -8.45 4.34
N VAL A 577 -11.80 -7.86 4.14
CA VAL A 577 -11.05 -8.00 2.89
C VAL A 577 -9.59 -8.26 3.25
N GLY A 578 -9.10 -9.41 2.82
CA GLY A 578 -7.76 -9.92 3.04
C GLY A 578 -6.97 -10.10 1.75
N ASN A 579 -5.75 -10.62 1.90
CA ASN A 579 -4.86 -10.89 0.79
C ASN A 579 -5.46 -11.96 -0.15
N GLY A 580 -5.48 -11.70 -1.45
CA GLY A 580 -6.07 -12.56 -2.49
C GLY A 580 -7.57 -12.37 -2.70
N ASP A 581 -8.25 -11.59 -1.85
CA ASP A 581 -9.66 -11.27 -2.07
C ASP A 581 -9.80 -10.36 -3.29
N ARG A 582 -10.85 -10.61 -4.07
CA ARG A 582 -11.24 -9.70 -5.15
C ARG A 582 -12.04 -8.56 -4.57
N LEU A 583 -11.63 -7.34 -4.89
CA LEU A 583 -12.49 -6.18 -4.66
C LEU A 583 -13.59 -6.18 -5.73
N SER A 584 -14.62 -7.00 -5.49
CA SER A 584 -15.71 -7.19 -6.45
C SER A 584 -16.80 -6.14 -6.28
N VAL A 585 -17.46 -5.78 -7.39
CA VAL A 585 -18.63 -4.89 -7.47
C VAL A 585 -19.90 -5.56 -6.89
N ALA A 586 -19.75 -6.48 -5.93
CA ALA A 586 -20.87 -7.27 -5.43
C ALA A 586 -21.79 -6.41 -4.54
N SER A 587 -22.93 -6.06 -5.14
CA SER A 587 -24.10 -5.34 -4.61
C SER A 587 -23.97 -3.82 -4.59
N GLY A 588 -24.93 -3.14 -5.25
CA GLY A 588 -25.08 -1.69 -5.25
C GLY A 588 -25.57 -1.15 -3.91
N GLN A 589 -24.87 -1.51 -2.83
CA GLN A 589 -25.04 -0.99 -1.49
C GLN A 589 -23.69 -0.42 -1.04
N ASP A 590 -23.69 0.80 -0.51
CA ASP A 590 -22.49 1.33 0.14
C ASP A 590 -22.13 0.45 1.33
N PHE A 591 -20.84 0.22 1.54
CA PHE A 591 -20.36 -0.42 2.76
C PHE A 591 -19.10 0.24 3.30
N VAL A 592 -18.75 -0.08 4.54
CA VAL A 592 -17.51 0.34 5.19
C VAL A 592 -16.71 -0.90 5.48
N LEU A 593 -15.52 -0.93 4.90
CA LEU A 593 -14.55 -1.97 5.17
C LEU A 593 -13.83 -1.61 6.47
N PHE A 594 -14.04 -2.43 7.49
CA PHE A 594 -13.29 -2.33 8.74
C PHE A 594 -12.02 -3.15 8.59
N GLN A 595 -10.88 -2.53 8.85
CA GLN A 595 -9.64 -3.29 8.98
C GLN A 595 -9.73 -4.20 10.20
N GLN A 596 -9.25 -5.44 10.05
CA GLN A 596 -8.95 -6.28 11.18
C GLN A 596 -7.84 -5.58 11.99
N VAL A 597 -8.18 -5.08 13.18
CA VAL A 597 -7.16 -5.00 14.24
C VAL A 597 -6.86 -6.46 14.55
N SER A 598 -5.76 -7.00 14.02
CA SER A 598 -5.23 -8.27 14.50
C SER A 598 -4.81 -8.06 15.95
N ALA A 599 -5.75 -8.21 16.88
CA ALA A 599 -5.39 -8.68 18.19
C ALA A 599 -4.97 -10.14 18.01
N GLN A 600 -3.72 -10.39 17.66
CA GLN A 600 -3.13 -11.66 18.06
C GLN A 600 -3.02 -11.62 19.59
N PRO A 601 -3.53 -12.62 20.32
CA PRO A 601 -3.11 -12.80 21.70
C PRO A 601 -1.61 -13.11 21.70
N CYS A 602 -0.91 -12.58 22.72
CA CYS A 602 0.52 -12.74 23.01
C CYS A 602 1.16 -14.06 22.58
#